data_AF-A0A644T8Z9-F1
#
_entry.id   AF-A0A644T8Z9-F1
#
_cell.length_a   1.000
_cell.length_b   1.000
_cell.length_c   1.000
_cell.angle_alpha   90.00
_cell.angle_beta   90.00
_cell.angle_gamma   90.00
#
_symmetry.space_group_name_H-M   'P 1'
#
loop_
_entity.id
_entity.type
_entity.pdbx_description
1 polymer ?
#
loop_
_entity_poly.entity_id
_entity_poly.type
_entity_poly.pdbx_seq_one_letter_code
_entity_poly.pdbx_strand_id
1 'polypeptide(L)'
;MIDFTEMLTDAQQWLRLFRHDLADTPWVFIIACWVSLYLLFLPFYFPGKDQAEAGKLKQNLMLQGLFSGVISAFLTGVIFAIAPVVVYGWLWIILVPALLGFLSGLLRKLATGKWNVMDNALRIMAGNFYIEPGQTFLRGILQGLGRQFWEQPQTLIGSAIAQLLNSVWLSDKTIAGGGATFMQGKVPMANGVTFGSFILVNDMGGPVVDNILIPGRQSPLLRLLRHEYGHYLQNRESGWLYLFKYGIPSAGMIVWPEKDAEFRSDKHLLIQNGTTPLFRSYGDTYQKIKPAWWEFALMFTAIIAAALWGGPAAGAGAWLMTAGVIAAFNLRNR
;
A
#
# COMPACT_ATOMS: atom_id res chain seq x y z
N MET A 1 -31.50 -31.03 -0.04
CA MET A 1 -32.43 -29.89 0.06
C MET A 1 -31.88 -29.01 1.18
N ILE A 2 -31.66 -27.71 0.96
CA ILE A 2 -31.14 -26.82 2.03
C ILE A 2 -32.26 -26.64 3.05
N ASP A 3 -32.02 -26.98 4.31
CA ASP A 3 -32.95 -26.67 5.39
C ASP A 3 -32.73 -25.22 5.84
N PHE A 4 -33.63 -24.34 5.38
CA PHE A 4 -33.58 -22.92 5.73
C PHE A 4 -33.76 -22.66 7.23
N THR A 5 -34.40 -23.59 7.96
CA THR A 5 -34.63 -23.48 9.40
C THR A 5 -33.35 -23.72 10.19
N GLU A 6 -32.59 -24.74 9.79
CA GLU A 6 -31.27 -25.05 10.34
C GLU A 6 -30.31 -23.89 10.07
N MET A 7 -30.23 -23.42 8.82
CA MET A 7 -29.41 -22.28 8.43
C MET A 7 -29.74 -21.00 9.22
N LEU A 8 -31.03 -20.72 9.47
CA LEU A 8 -31.45 -19.57 10.26
C LEU A 8 -31.05 -19.71 11.74
N THR A 9 -31.14 -20.93 12.28
CA THR A 9 -30.77 -21.22 13.67
C THR A 9 -29.26 -21.05 13.87
N ASP A 10 -28.47 -21.58 12.94
CA ASP A 10 -27.01 -21.41 12.92
C ASP A 10 -26.61 -19.95 12.81
N ALA A 11 -27.27 -19.19 11.91
CA ALA A 11 -27.04 -17.76 11.78
C ALA A 11 -27.35 -16.99 13.08
N GLN A 12 -28.42 -17.36 13.80
CA GLN A 12 -28.76 -16.74 15.09
C GLN A 12 -27.72 -17.07 16.17
N GLN A 13 -27.24 -18.31 16.24
CA GLN A 13 -26.18 -18.70 17.18
C GLN A 13 -24.88 -17.97 16.85
N TRP A 14 -24.51 -17.92 15.57
CA TRP A 14 -23.35 -17.18 15.10
C TRP A 14 -23.44 -15.69 15.44
N LEU A 15 -24.61 -15.06 15.27
CA LEU A 15 -24.82 -13.66 15.68
C LEU A 15 -24.66 -13.44 17.19
N ARG A 16 -25.01 -14.40 18.03
CA ARG A 16 -24.80 -14.32 19.49
C ARG A 16 -23.31 -14.42 19.83
N LEU A 17 -22.62 -15.40 19.25
CA LEU A 17 -21.17 -15.57 19.41
C LEU A 17 -20.42 -14.34 18.90
N PHE A 18 -20.72 -13.88 17.70
CA PHE A 18 -20.11 -12.69 17.13
C PHE A 18 -20.33 -11.44 18.01
N ARG A 19 -21.52 -11.26 18.59
CA ARG A 19 -21.75 -10.15 19.55
C ARG A 19 -20.87 -10.27 20.79
N HIS A 20 -20.66 -11.48 21.31
CA HIS A 20 -19.78 -11.73 22.43
C HIS A 20 -18.32 -11.43 22.05
N ASP A 21 -17.83 -11.97 20.94
CA ASP A 21 -16.46 -11.74 20.45
C ASP A 21 -16.20 -10.26 20.13
N LEU A 22 -17.21 -9.56 19.62
CA LEU A 22 -17.15 -8.12 19.38
C LEU A 22 -17.10 -7.33 20.70
N ALA A 23 -17.79 -7.78 21.75
CA ALA A 23 -17.74 -7.15 23.07
C ALA A 23 -16.38 -7.38 23.76
N ASP A 24 -15.79 -8.55 23.57
CA ASP A 24 -14.50 -8.94 24.15
C ASP A 24 -13.29 -8.38 23.39
N THR A 25 -13.52 -7.82 22.20
CA THR A 25 -12.47 -7.17 21.42
C THR A 25 -11.83 -6.04 22.25
N PRO A 26 -10.48 -5.96 22.32
CA PRO A 26 -9.78 -4.97 23.15
C PRO A 26 -9.81 -3.58 22.51
N TRP A 27 -11.01 -3.00 22.38
CA TRP A 27 -11.29 -1.77 21.63
C TRP A 27 -10.42 -0.59 22.03
N VAL A 28 -10.25 -0.38 23.34
CA VAL A 28 -9.44 0.73 23.86
C VAL A 28 -8.01 0.64 23.33
N PHE A 29 -7.42 -0.56 23.35
CA PHE A 29 -6.08 -0.78 22.85
C PHE A 29 -6.00 -0.61 21.33
N ILE A 30 -6.92 -1.22 20.58
CA ILE A 30 -6.95 -1.14 19.11
C ILE A 30 -7.10 0.33 18.65
N ILE A 31 -8.03 1.08 19.26
CA ILE A 31 -8.26 2.49 18.95
C ILE A 31 -7.03 3.33 19.31
N ALA A 32 -6.50 3.16 20.52
CA ALA A 32 -5.32 3.90 20.95
C ALA A 32 -4.13 3.66 20.03
N CYS A 33 -3.87 2.41 19.64
CA CYS A 33 -2.79 2.04 18.73
C CYS A 33 -2.95 2.72 17.37
N TRP A 34 -4.10 2.56 16.70
CA TRP A 34 -4.30 3.12 15.37
C TRP A 34 -4.23 4.64 15.34
N VAL A 35 -4.91 5.31 16.28
CA VAL A 35 -4.85 6.78 16.38
C VAL A 35 -3.41 7.23 16.63
N SER A 36 -2.69 6.55 17.53
CA SER A 36 -1.29 6.88 17.81
C SER A 36 -0.41 6.69 16.58
N LEU A 37 -0.58 5.62 15.79
CA LEU A 37 0.23 5.37 14.59
C LEU A 37 0.06 6.48 13.54
N TYR A 38 -1.18 6.87 13.24
CA TYR A 38 -1.40 7.97 12.29
C TYR A 38 -0.84 9.30 12.80
N LEU A 39 -0.97 9.60 14.10
CA LEU A 39 -0.50 10.87 14.65
C LEU A 39 1.02 10.93 14.85
N LEU A 40 1.64 9.83 15.30
CA LEU A 40 3.08 9.72 15.54
C LEU A 40 3.89 9.94 14.26
N PHE A 41 3.37 9.46 13.11
CA PHE A 41 4.10 9.50 11.85
C PHE A 41 3.86 10.75 11.00
N LEU A 42 2.95 11.65 11.39
CA LEU A 42 2.73 12.94 10.74
C LEU A 42 4.01 13.75 10.45
N PRO A 43 5.01 13.83 11.36
CA PRO A 43 6.22 14.60 11.10
C PRO A 43 7.01 14.11 9.87
N PHE A 44 6.86 12.83 9.49
CA PHE A 44 7.54 12.26 8.33
C PHE A 44 6.89 12.64 6.99
N TYR A 45 5.74 13.32 7.01
CA TYR A 45 4.98 13.65 5.81
C TYR A 45 5.50 14.93 5.14
N PHE A 46 6.29 15.72 5.87
CA PHE A 46 6.78 17.03 5.46
C PHE A 46 8.32 17.06 5.43
N PRO A 47 8.95 16.90 4.26
CA PRO A 47 10.38 17.17 4.12
C PRO A 47 10.59 18.69 3.91
N GLY A 48 10.57 19.52 4.97
CA GLY A 48 10.96 20.94 4.82
C GLY A 48 10.37 21.96 5.81
N LYS A 49 10.83 23.22 5.69
CA LYS A 49 10.65 24.35 6.64
C LYS A 49 9.67 25.46 6.18
N ASP A 50 8.69 25.20 5.33
CA ASP A 50 7.75 26.27 4.92
C ASP A 50 6.56 26.38 5.88
N GLN A 51 6.65 27.30 6.84
CA GLN A 51 5.86 27.25 8.09
C GLN A 51 4.46 27.89 8.04
N ALA A 52 4.12 28.71 7.04
CA ALA A 52 2.84 29.42 7.02
C ALA A 52 1.68 28.59 6.43
N GLU A 53 1.87 27.96 5.26
CA GLU A 53 0.91 27.02 4.68
C GLU A 53 0.92 25.65 5.40
N ALA A 54 2.04 25.29 6.01
CA ALA A 54 2.16 24.07 6.80
C ALA A 54 1.19 24.04 7.99
N GLY A 55 0.79 25.18 8.58
CA GLY A 55 -0.10 25.20 9.74
C GLY A 55 -1.48 24.59 9.47
N LYS A 56 -2.20 25.15 8.48
CA LYS A 56 -3.54 24.67 8.07
C LYS A 56 -3.47 23.28 7.45
N LEU A 57 -2.42 23.04 6.65
CA LEU A 57 -2.16 21.73 6.04
C LEU A 57 -1.93 20.64 7.10
N LYS A 58 -1.14 20.95 8.12
CA LYS A 58 -0.87 20.07 9.26
C LYS A 58 -2.13 19.82 10.09
N GLN A 59 -2.95 20.83 10.35
CA GLN A 59 -4.22 20.64 11.06
C GLN A 59 -5.16 19.71 10.29
N ASN A 60 -5.31 19.91 8.98
CA ASN A 60 -6.13 19.05 8.13
C ASN A 60 -5.59 17.60 8.13
N LEU A 61 -4.28 17.41 8.00
CA LEU A 61 -3.67 16.08 8.06
C LEU A 61 -3.82 15.42 9.43
N MET A 62 -3.72 16.18 10.52
CA MET A 62 -3.98 15.68 11.88
C MET A 62 -5.40 15.16 12.01
N LEU A 63 -6.39 15.92 11.54
CA LEU A 63 -7.79 15.48 11.55
C LEU A 63 -7.99 14.27 10.63
N GLN A 64 -7.45 14.29 9.42
CA GLN A 64 -7.53 13.15 8.49
C GLN A 64 -6.89 11.89 9.11
N GLY A 65 -5.74 12.03 9.76
CA GLY A 65 -5.06 10.93 10.46
C GLY A 65 -5.85 10.42 11.66
N LEU A 66 -6.43 11.30 12.47
CA LEU A 66 -7.29 10.94 13.59
C LEU A 66 -8.50 10.11 13.12
N PHE A 67 -9.24 10.61 12.13
CA PHE A 67 -10.42 9.93 11.61
C PHE A 67 -10.07 8.63 10.88
N SER A 68 -8.97 8.62 10.11
CA SER A 68 -8.44 7.38 9.53
C SER A 68 -8.10 6.37 10.61
N GLY A 69 -7.44 6.79 11.69
CA GLY A 69 -7.10 5.94 12.82
C GLY A 69 -8.33 5.35 13.52
N VAL A 70 -9.35 6.17 13.81
CA VAL A 70 -10.60 5.70 14.44
C VAL A 70 -11.33 4.69 13.55
N ILE A 71 -11.47 4.98 12.25
CA ILE A 71 -12.18 4.08 11.33
C ILE A 71 -11.37 2.80 11.09
N SER A 72 -10.04 2.90 10.91
CA SER A 72 -9.17 1.73 10.83
C SER A 72 -9.25 0.87 12.09
N ALA A 73 -9.30 1.48 13.28
CA ALA A 73 -9.49 0.76 14.52
C ALA A 73 -10.82 0.01 14.57
N PHE A 74 -11.91 0.65 14.13
CA PHE A 74 -13.21 0.01 14.05
C PHE A 74 -13.17 -1.23 13.13
N LEU A 75 -12.66 -1.06 11.90
CA LEU A 75 -12.55 -2.14 10.93
C LEU A 75 -11.63 -3.27 11.42
N THR A 76 -10.47 -2.94 11.98
CA THR A 76 -9.54 -3.93 12.55
C THR A 76 -10.18 -4.67 13.74
N GLY A 77 -10.93 -3.99 14.61
CA GLY A 77 -11.61 -4.64 15.72
C GLY A 77 -12.70 -5.60 15.26
N VAL A 78 -13.46 -5.25 14.21
CA VAL A 78 -14.40 -6.19 13.58
C VAL A 78 -13.67 -7.40 12.99
N ILE A 79 -12.57 -7.19 12.27
CA ILE A 79 -11.76 -8.29 11.74
C ILE A 79 -11.17 -9.13 12.88
N PHE A 80 -10.76 -8.51 13.99
CA PHE A 80 -10.23 -9.21 15.16
C PHE A 80 -11.29 -10.09 15.82
N ALA A 81 -12.53 -9.60 15.95
CA ALA A 81 -13.64 -10.40 16.48
C ALA A 81 -13.95 -11.62 15.61
N ILE A 82 -13.86 -11.49 14.28
CA ILE A 82 -14.19 -12.58 13.33
C ILE A 82 -13.01 -13.55 13.14
N ALA A 83 -11.80 -13.00 13.02
CA ALA A 83 -10.61 -13.72 12.56
C ALA A 83 -9.33 -13.12 13.20
N PRO A 84 -9.13 -13.30 14.53
CA PRO A 84 -8.00 -12.67 15.23
C PRO A 84 -6.64 -13.13 14.69
N VAL A 85 -6.54 -14.37 14.20
CA VAL A 85 -5.33 -14.92 13.57
C VAL A 85 -4.89 -14.11 12.34
N VAL A 86 -5.83 -13.56 11.57
CA VAL A 86 -5.52 -12.71 10.40
C VAL A 86 -4.87 -11.41 10.87
N VAL A 87 -5.39 -10.80 11.93
CA VAL A 87 -4.82 -9.57 12.52
C VAL A 87 -3.44 -9.85 13.11
N TYR A 88 -3.26 -10.98 13.80
CA TYR A 88 -1.93 -11.36 14.30
C TYR A 88 -0.95 -11.58 13.16
N GLY A 89 -1.30 -12.35 12.13
CA GLY A 89 -0.43 -12.55 10.96
C GLY A 89 -0.06 -11.24 10.27
N TRP A 90 -1.02 -10.33 10.13
CA TRP A 90 -0.80 -8.98 9.63
C TRP A 90 0.23 -8.20 10.46
N LEU A 91 0.05 -8.16 11.79
CA LEU A 91 0.97 -7.51 12.71
C LEU A 91 2.37 -8.11 12.62
N TRP A 92 2.49 -9.43 12.52
CA TRP A 92 3.78 -10.12 12.37
C TRP A 92 4.53 -9.67 11.11
N ILE A 93 3.84 -9.60 9.96
CA ILE A 93 4.44 -9.19 8.68
C ILE A 93 4.92 -7.74 8.70
N ILE A 94 4.26 -6.84 9.44
CA ILE A 94 4.69 -5.44 9.55
C ILE A 94 5.79 -5.29 10.60
N LEU A 95 5.58 -5.81 11.81
CA LEU A 95 6.38 -5.48 12.98
C LEU A 95 7.73 -6.19 12.98
N VAL A 96 7.82 -7.44 12.52
CA VAL A 96 9.09 -8.17 12.53
C VAL A 96 10.12 -7.54 11.58
N PRO A 97 9.82 -7.28 10.30
CA PRO A 97 10.75 -6.57 9.44
C PRO A 97 11.09 -5.18 9.97
N ALA A 98 10.11 -4.44 10.50
CA ALA A 98 10.36 -3.12 11.08
C ALA A 98 11.32 -3.17 12.28
N LEU A 99 11.16 -4.16 13.16
CA LEU A 99 12.07 -4.39 14.28
C LEU A 99 13.49 -4.70 13.78
N LEU A 100 13.63 -5.57 12.77
CA LEU A 100 14.92 -5.87 12.16
C LEU A 100 15.57 -4.63 11.54
N GLY A 101 14.80 -3.81 10.83
CA GLY A 101 15.25 -2.53 10.26
C GLY A 101 15.73 -1.56 11.34
N PHE A 102 14.99 -1.44 12.44
CA PHE A 102 15.34 -0.58 13.56
C PHE A 102 16.60 -1.07 14.29
N LEU A 103 16.68 -2.36 14.64
CA LEU A 103 17.85 -2.96 15.29
C LEU A 103 19.10 -2.84 14.41
N SER A 104 18.97 -3.09 13.10
CA SER A 104 20.07 -2.87 12.15
C SER A 104 20.48 -1.40 12.07
N GLY A 105 19.53 -0.48 12.18
CA GLY A 105 19.81 0.95 12.28
C GLY A 105 20.64 1.33 13.51
N LEU A 106 20.31 0.76 14.66
CA LEU A 106 21.11 0.91 15.89
C LEU A 106 22.52 0.33 15.72
N LEU A 107 22.64 -0.86 15.13
CA LEU A 107 23.94 -1.47 14.83
C LEU A 107 24.77 -0.60 13.88
N ARG A 108 24.16 -0.07 12.81
CA ARG A 108 24.82 0.84 11.87
C ARG A 108 25.29 2.11 12.55
N LYS A 109 24.49 2.65 13.48
CA LYS A 109 24.87 3.81 14.29
C LYS A 109 26.10 3.51 15.13
N LEU A 110 26.12 2.39 15.84
CA LEU A 110 27.25 1.98 16.67
C LEU A 110 28.51 1.72 15.83
N ALA A 111 28.38 1.03 14.70
CA ALA A 111 29.51 0.64 13.86
C ALA A 111 30.09 1.77 13.00
N THR A 112 29.26 2.71 12.53
CA THR A 112 29.67 3.71 11.52
C THR A 112 29.31 5.15 11.87
N GLY A 113 28.60 5.38 12.98
CA GLY A 113 28.10 6.70 13.38
C GLY A 113 26.89 7.20 12.59
N LYS A 114 26.45 6.50 11.54
CA LYS A 114 25.38 6.94 10.62
C LYS A 114 23.99 6.50 11.10
N TRP A 115 23.01 7.40 11.00
CA TRP A 115 21.60 7.16 11.38
C TRP A 115 20.69 6.80 10.20
N ASN A 116 21.20 6.82 8.96
CA ASN A 116 20.38 6.70 7.75
C ASN A 116 19.51 5.43 7.72
N VAL A 117 20.04 4.29 8.16
CA VAL A 117 19.28 3.03 8.22
C VAL A 117 18.13 3.11 9.21
N MET A 118 18.33 3.77 10.37
CA MET A 118 17.26 3.94 11.35
C MET A 118 16.21 4.96 10.86
N ASP A 119 16.64 6.07 10.25
CA ASP A 119 15.74 7.07 9.64
C ASP A 119 14.89 6.43 8.54
N ASN A 120 15.52 5.66 7.64
CA ASN A 120 14.82 4.90 6.62
C ASN A 120 13.82 3.89 7.23
N ALA A 121 14.19 3.16 8.28
CA ALA A 121 13.29 2.22 8.95
C ALA A 121 12.03 2.91 9.48
N LEU A 122 12.18 4.09 10.10
CA LEU A 122 11.06 4.90 10.59
C LEU A 122 10.21 5.46 9.44
N ARG A 123 10.83 5.91 8.35
CA ARG A 123 10.12 6.40 7.15
C ARG A 123 9.36 5.29 6.42
N ILE A 124 9.91 4.09 6.35
CA ILE A 124 9.23 2.92 5.80
C ILE A 124 8.01 2.60 6.65
N MET A 125 8.15 2.60 7.98
CA MET A 125 7.00 2.40 8.89
C MET A 125 5.94 3.49 8.71
N ALA A 126 6.35 4.76 8.72
CA ALA A 126 5.49 5.91 8.44
C ALA A 126 4.77 5.80 7.08
N GLY A 127 5.45 5.20 6.11
CA GLY A 127 4.96 4.95 4.77
C GLY A 127 3.73 4.05 4.72
N ASN A 128 3.40 3.28 5.76
CA ASN A 128 2.13 2.57 5.83
C ASN A 128 0.95 3.51 6.12
N PHE A 129 1.19 4.59 6.86
CA PHE A 129 0.15 5.51 7.35
C PHE A 129 0.08 6.81 6.57
N TYR A 130 1.04 7.05 5.66
CA TYR A 130 1.17 8.32 4.92
C TYR A 130 -0.13 8.73 4.20
N ILE A 131 -0.59 9.94 4.52
CA ILE A 131 -1.67 10.62 3.81
C ILE A 131 -1.03 11.78 3.06
N GLU A 132 -1.35 11.88 1.77
CA GLU A 132 -0.79 12.91 0.92
C GLU A 132 -1.23 14.31 1.39
N PRO A 133 -0.28 15.23 1.64
CA PRO A 133 -0.62 16.60 1.95
C PRO A 133 -1.43 17.26 0.81
N GLY A 134 -2.43 18.06 1.18
CA GLY A 134 -3.21 18.86 0.23
C GLY A 134 -4.50 18.18 -0.23
N GLN A 135 -4.75 16.94 0.20
CA GLN A 135 -6.01 16.25 -0.04
C GLN A 135 -7.17 16.92 0.70
N THR A 136 -8.35 16.92 0.07
CA THR A 136 -9.61 17.26 0.76
C THR A 136 -9.83 16.30 1.93
N PHE A 137 -10.52 16.75 2.98
CA PHE A 137 -10.78 15.97 4.20
C PHE A 137 -11.20 14.51 3.94
N LEU A 138 -12.25 14.28 3.15
CA LEU A 138 -12.73 12.92 2.86
C LEU A 138 -11.75 12.11 2.00
N ARG A 139 -11.09 12.73 1.01
CA ARG A 139 -10.09 12.02 0.18
C ARG A 139 -8.88 11.57 0.98
N GLY A 140 -8.43 12.38 1.95
CA GLY A 140 -7.34 12.01 2.85
C GLY A 140 -7.70 10.81 3.73
N ILE A 141 -8.91 10.80 4.30
CA ILE A 141 -9.42 9.66 5.08
C ILE A 141 -9.51 8.40 4.21
N LEU A 142 -10.11 8.51 3.02
CA LEU A 142 -10.22 7.38 2.10
C LEU A 142 -8.87 6.86 1.61
N GLN A 143 -7.87 7.73 1.46
CA GLN A 143 -6.50 7.30 1.16
C GLN A 143 -5.88 6.54 2.34
N GLY A 144 -6.06 7.04 3.57
CA GLY A 144 -5.62 6.37 4.79
C GLY A 144 -6.22 4.96 4.92
N LEU A 145 -7.54 4.83 4.72
CA LEU A 145 -8.24 3.55 4.73
C LEU A 145 -7.86 2.66 3.55
N GLY A 146 -7.70 3.26 2.36
CA GLY A 146 -7.29 2.57 1.15
C GLY A 146 -5.97 1.82 1.37
N ARG A 147 -4.98 2.47 1.96
CA ARG A 147 -3.68 1.85 2.26
C ARG A 147 -3.78 0.62 3.18
N GLN A 148 -4.66 0.69 4.19
CA GLN A 148 -4.77 -0.35 5.22
C GLN A 148 -5.68 -1.52 4.84
N PHE A 149 -6.64 -1.32 3.94
CA PHE A 149 -7.62 -2.35 3.62
C PHE A 149 -7.71 -2.64 2.12
N TRP A 150 -7.58 -1.62 1.28
CA TRP A 150 -7.74 -1.75 -0.17
C TRP A 150 -6.44 -2.12 -0.89
N GLU A 151 -5.32 -1.52 -0.52
CA GLU A 151 -4.00 -1.72 -1.15
C GLU A 151 -3.13 -2.71 -0.38
N GLN A 152 -3.69 -3.30 0.69
CA GLN A 152 -2.90 -3.86 1.78
C GLN A 152 -2.06 -5.09 1.39
N PRO A 153 -2.54 -6.08 0.61
CA PRO A 153 -1.74 -7.26 0.31
C PRO A 153 -0.38 -6.90 -0.31
N GLN A 154 -0.37 -5.92 -1.21
CA GLN A 154 0.88 -5.49 -1.84
C GLN A 154 1.62 -4.46 -0.99
N THR A 155 0.92 -3.56 -0.30
CA THR A 155 1.54 -2.57 0.60
C THR A 155 2.31 -3.24 1.74
N LEU A 156 1.78 -4.31 2.31
CA LEU A 156 2.46 -5.15 3.29
C LEU A 156 3.77 -5.72 2.78
N ILE A 157 3.71 -6.36 1.61
CA ILE A 157 4.87 -6.99 0.97
C ILE A 157 5.92 -5.91 0.67
N GLY A 158 5.50 -4.76 0.13
CA GLY A 158 6.36 -3.62 -0.13
C GLY A 158 7.05 -3.09 1.11
N SER A 159 6.30 -2.86 2.20
CA SER A 159 6.84 -2.44 3.49
C SER A 159 7.84 -3.45 4.05
N ALA A 160 7.50 -4.74 4.02
CA ALA A 160 8.36 -5.80 4.54
C ALA A 160 9.67 -5.91 3.75
N ILE A 161 9.60 -5.94 2.41
CA ILE A 161 10.78 -5.96 1.54
C ILE A 161 11.64 -4.72 1.76
N ALA A 162 11.02 -3.52 1.83
CA ALA A 162 11.75 -2.29 2.09
C ALA A 162 12.52 -2.35 3.42
N GLN A 163 11.89 -2.84 4.49
CA GLN A 163 12.54 -3.01 5.79
C GLN A 163 13.69 -4.02 5.72
N LEU A 164 13.51 -5.14 5.02
CA LEU A 164 14.55 -6.15 4.85
C LEU A 164 15.75 -5.62 4.06
N LEU A 165 15.53 -4.92 2.94
CA LEU A 165 16.60 -4.30 2.16
C LEU A 165 17.31 -3.19 2.96
N ASN A 166 16.57 -2.41 3.73
CA ASN A 166 17.13 -1.42 4.64
C ASN A 166 17.96 -2.07 5.77
N SER A 167 17.51 -3.20 6.33
CA SER A 167 18.21 -3.89 7.42
C SER A 167 19.55 -4.49 7.00
N VAL A 168 19.74 -4.77 5.71
CA VAL A 168 21.04 -5.16 5.14
C VAL A 168 21.79 -3.99 4.49
N TRP A 169 21.38 -2.75 4.79
CA TRP A 169 22.03 -1.50 4.38
C TRP A 169 22.07 -1.27 2.86
N LEU A 170 21.11 -1.83 2.13
CA LEU A 170 20.94 -1.61 0.69
C LEU A 170 20.04 -0.40 0.38
N SER A 171 19.42 0.21 1.40
CA SER A 171 18.66 1.46 1.27
C SER A 171 19.54 2.67 1.53
N ASP A 172 19.62 3.58 0.57
CA ASP A 172 20.30 4.86 0.76
C ASP A 172 19.36 5.90 1.34
N LYS A 173 18.16 6.03 0.76
CA LYS A 173 17.16 7.00 1.23
C LYS A 173 15.72 6.55 0.98
N THR A 174 14.88 6.79 1.98
CA THR A 174 13.43 6.67 1.87
C THR A 174 12.78 8.05 1.98
N ILE A 175 11.82 8.38 1.12
CA ILE A 175 11.00 9.60 1.23
C ILE A 175 9.55 9.33 0.85
N ALA A 176 8.63 10.18 1.33
CA ALA A 176 7.22 10.12 0.99
C ALA A 176 6.86 11.28 0.04
N GLY A 177 5.98 11.03 -0.93
CA GLY A 177 5.51 12.04 -1.88
C GLY A 177 4.42 11.48 -2.80
N GLY A 178 3.53 12.33 -3.33
CA GLY A 178 2.46 11.89 -4.25
C GLY A 178 1.57 10.78 -3.69
N GLY A 179 1.41 10.69 -2.37
CA GLY A 179 0.68 9.58 -1.75
C GLY A 179 1.39 8.22 -1.77
N ALA A 180 2.68 8.14 -2.11
CA ALA A 180 3.51 6.92 -2.08
C ALA A 180 4.79 7.11 -1.22
N THR A 181 5.45 6.01 -0.91
CA THR A 181 6.74 5.94 -0.20
C THR A 181 7.77 5.34 -1.12
N PHE A 182 8.82 6.12 -1.39
CA PHE A 182 9.87 5.77 -2.32
C PHE A 182 11.13 5.42 -1.56
N MET A 183 11.73 4.29 -1.89
CA MET A 183 13.02 3.84 -1.39
C MET A 183 13.99 3.79 -2.55
N GLN A 184 15.08 4.54 -2.46
CA GLN A 184 16.19 4.53 -3.40
C GLN A 184 17.40 3.84 -2.75
N GLY A 185 18.05 2.95 -3.50
CA GLY A 185 19.33 2.36 -3.11
C GLY A 185 19.75 1.23 -4.03
N LYS A 186 20.47 0.23 -3.51
CA LYS A 186 20.92 -0.95 -4.25
C LYS A 186 19.86 -2.04 -4.25
N VAL A 187 18.74 -1.77 -4.91
CA VAL A 187 17.62 -2.70 -5.01
C VAL A 187 17.93 -3.76 -6.10
N PRO A 188 17.90 -5.07 -5.79
CA PRO A 188 18.24 -6.13 -6.74
C PRO A 188 17.12 -6.46 -7.74
N MET A 189 16.01 -5.72 -7.71
CA MET A 189 14.80 -6.00 -8.49
C MET A 189 14.72 -5.08 -9.71
N ALA A 190 14.89 -5.64 -10.91
CA ALA A 190 14.57 -5.09 -12.24
C ALA A 190 14.73 -3.56 -12.43
N ASN A 191 15.73 -2.94 -11.81
CA ASN A 191 15.90 -1.50 -11.63
C ASN A 191 14.80 -0.78 -10.82
N GLY A 192 13.54 -1.22 -10.85
CA GLY A 192 12.44 -0.67 -10.05
C GLY A 192 11.32 -1.68 -9.84
N VAL A 193 10.56 -1.52 -8.77
CA VAL A 193 9.32 -2.26 -8.53
C VAL A 193 8.37 -1.51 -7.61
N THR A 194 7.07 -1.65 -7.87
CA THR A 194 6.01 -1.07 -7.04
C THR A 194 5.15 -2.14 -6.38
N PHE A 195 5.12 -2.09 -5.05
CA PHE A 195 4.30 -2.93 -4.18
C PHE A 195 3.39 -2.06 -3.32
N GLY A 196 2.13 -1.93 -3.73
CA GLY A 196 1.19 -1.12 -2.98
C GLY A 196 1.58 0.36 -3.04
N SER A 197 1.65 1.00 -1.87
CA SER A 197 2.18 2.36 -1.73
C SER A 197 3.71 2.46 -1.66
N PHE A 198 4.45 1.36 -1.78
CA PHE A 198 5.91 1.33 -1.71
C PHE A 198 6.52 1.17 -3.10
N ILE A 199 7.38 2.12 -3.47
CA ILE A 199 8.11 2.15 -4.72
C ILE A 199 9.59 1.95 -4.39
N LEU A 200 10.17 0.85 -4.83
CA LEU A 200 11.56 0.50 -4.57
C LEU A 200 12.34 0.67 -5.87
N VAL A 201 13.32 1.57 -5.91
CA VAL A 201 14.10 1.85 -7.10
C VAL A 201 15.60 1.71 -6.85
N ASN A 202 16.28 1.20 -7.86
CA ASN A 202 17.72 1.22 -7.93
C ASN A 202 18.20 2.66 -8.18
N ASP A 203 19.28 3.07 -7.53
CA ASP A 203 19.88 4.39 -7.73
C ASP A 203 20.34 4.63 -9.17
N MET A 204 20.59 3.57 -9.95
CA MET A 204 21.13 3.60 -11.32
C MET A 204 22.40 4.47 -11.43
N GLY A 205 23.21 4.51 -10.37
CA GLY A 205 24.39 5.39 -10.27
C GLY A 205 24.08 6.88 -10.19
N GLY A 206 22.80 7.25 -10.07
CA GLY A 206 22.33 8.62 -9.93
C GLY A 206 22.35 9.11 -8.47
N PRO A 207 22.33 10.44 -8.26
CA PRO A 207 22.27 10.99 -6.91
C PRO A 207 20.96 10.62 -6.22
N VAL A 208 21.02 10.56 -4.90
CA VAL A 208 19.85 10.43 -4.04
C VAL A 208 18.90 11.61 -4.29
N VAL A 209 17.63 11.32 -4.54
CA VAL A 209 16.62 12.33 -4.90
C VAL A 209 15.89 12.81 -3.66
N ASP A 210 15.82 14.13 -3.49
CA ASP A 210 15.12 14.79 -2.36
C ASP A 210 13.64 15.09 -2.64
N ASN A 211 13.28 15.22 -3.92
CA ASN A 211 11.91 15.38 -4.39
C ASN A 211 11.71 14.60 -5.68
N ILE A 212 10.70 13.74 -5.72
CA ILE A 212 10.55 12.70 -6.73
C ILE A 212 9.66 13.15 -7.91
N LEU A 213 8.85 14.19 -7.70
CA LEU A 213 7.90 14.68 -8.71
C LEU A 213 8.31 16.07 -9.21
N ILE A 214 9.61 16.23 -9.54
CA ILE A 214 10.14 17.50 -10.03
C ILE A 214 9.68 17.74 -11.48
N PRO A 215 9.01 18.88 -11.77
CA PRO A 215 8.66 19.26 -13.14
C PRO A 215 9.92 19.58 -13.98
N GLY A 216 9.90 19.25 -15.27
CA GLY A 216 10.91 19.69 -16.24
C GLY A 216 12.27 18.97 -16.23
N ARG A 217 12.56 18.11 -15.25
CA ARG A 217 13.77 17.26 -15.26
C ARG A 217 13.53 15.99 -16.07
N GLN A 218 14.55 15.52 -16.79
CA GLN A 218 14.52 14.31 -17.61
C GLN A 218 15.80 13.50 -17.31
N SER A 219 15.73 12.57 -16.36
CA SER A 219 16.83 11.63 -16.07
C SER A 219 16.30 10.19 -16.12
N PRO A 220 17.16 9.19 -16.39
CA PRO A 220 16.74 7.78 -16.35
C PRO A 220 16.05 7.41 -15.04
N LEU A 221 16.58 7.89 -13.90
CA LEU A 221 15.99 7.68 -12.58
C LEU A 221 14.60 8.32 -12.44
N LEU A 222 14.42 9.55 -12.94
CA LEU A 222 13.11 10.21 -12.87
C LEU A 222 12.08 9.53 -13.78
N ARG A 223 12.50 9.08 -14.97
CA ARG A 223 11.66 8.28 -15.87
C ARG A 223 11.21 7.00 -15.16
N LEU A 224 12.14 6.28 -14.54
CA LEU A 224 11.82 5.07 -13.77
C LEU A 224 10.88 5.37 -12.60
N LEU A 225 11.15 6.40 -11.80
CA LEU A 225 10.29 6.80 -10.67
C LEU A 225 8.86 7.12 -11.12
N ARG A 226 8.68 7.82 -12.25
CA ARG A 226 7.34 8.12 -12.79
C ARG A 226 6.66 6.88 -13.36
N HIS A 227 7.42 5.97 -13.95
CA HIS A 227 6.93 4.69 -14.43
C HIS A 227 6.38 3.85 -13.27
N GLU A 228 7.19 3.67 -12.22
CA GLU A 228 6.78 2.99 -10.98
C GLU A 228 5.62 3.71 -10.27
N TYR A 229 5.60 5.04 -10.27
CA TYR A 229 4.46 5.80 -9.77
C TYR A 229 3.17 5.50 -10.55
N GLY A 230 3.27 5.18 -11.83
CA GLY A 230 2.16 4.69 -12.64
C GLY A 230 1.57 3.37 -12.13
N HIS A 231 2.45 2.44 -11.75
CA HIS A 231 2.06 1.19 -11.10
C HIS A 231 1.43 1.42 -9.73
N TYR A 232 1.89 2.41 -8.95
CA TYR A 232 1.22 2.83 -7.72
C TYR A 232 -0.22 3.31 -7.99
N LEU A 233 -0.44 4.06 -9.07
CA LEU A 233 -1.79 4.52 -9.46
C LEU A 233 -2.68 3.37 -9.94
N GLN A 234 -2.13 2.35 -10.60
CA GLN A 234 -2.85 1.10 -10.89
C GLN A 234 -3.25 0.39 -9.61
N ASN A 235 -2.33 0.32 -8.64
CA ASN A 235 -2.58 -0.26 -7.33
C ASN A 235 -3.72 0.44 -6.60
N ARG A 236 -3.66 1.77 -6.47
CA ARG A 236 -4.68 2.58 -5.80
C ARG A 236 -6.08 2.39 -6.40
N GLU A 237 -6.18 2.16 -7.71
CA GLU A 237 -7.48 1.93 -8.37
C GLU A 237 -7.97 0.47 -8.27
N SER A 238 -7.07 -0.51 -8.16
CA SER A 238 -7.42 -1.93 -8.28
C SER A 238 -7.31 -2.76 -7.00
N GLY A 239 -6.64 -2.22 -5.98
CA GLY A 239 -6.52 -2.84 -4.67
C GLY A 239 -6.00 -4.27 -4.75
N TRP A 240 -6.77 -5.22 -4.22
CA TRP A 240 -6.37 -6.64 -4.14
C TRP A 240 -6.12 -7.29 -5.50
N LEU A 241 -6.66 -6.72 -6.59
CA LEU A 241 -6.43 -7.22 -7.94
C LEU A 241 -5.12 -6.75 -8.57
N TYR A 242 -4.45 -5.73 -8.01
CA TYR A 242 -3.31 -5.08 -8.66
C TYR A 242 -2.22 -6.06 -9.09
N LEU A 243 -1.77 -6.92 -8.16
CA LEU A 243 -0.71 -7.87 -8.44
C LEU A 243 -1.09 -8.82 -9.59
N PHE A 244 -2.33 -9.26 -9.67
CA PHE A 244 -2.76 -10.26 -10.65
C PHE A 244 -3.14 -9.64 -11.99
N LYS A 245 -3.64 -8.41 -11.97
CA LYS A 245 -4.07 -7.69 -13.17
C LYS A 245 -2.92 -6.95 -13.86
N TYR A 246 -2.03 -6.32 -13.09
CA TYR A 246 -0.95 -5.49 -13.64
C TYR A 246 0.43 -6.00 -13.24
N GLY A 247 0.67 -6.30 -11.96
CA GLY A 247 2.01 -6.61 -11.45
C GLY A 247 2.66 -7.87 -12.04
N ILE A 248 1.94 -9.01 -12.04
CA ILE A 248 2.43 -10.27 -12.63
C ILE A 248 2.55 -10.15 -14.16
N PRO A 249 1.56 -9.61 -14.89
CA PRO A 249 1.74 -9.34 -16.32
C PRO A 249 2.94 -8.44 -16.63
N SER A 250 3.15 -7.38 -15.86
CA SER A 250 4.33 -6.49 -15.95
C SER A 250 5.63 -7.26 -15.75
N ALA A 251 5.75 -8.02 -14.66
CA ALA A 251 6.91 -8.88 -14.40
C ALA A 251 7.12 -9.97 -15.48
N GLY A 252 6.04 -10.39 -16.13
CA GLY A 252 6.04 -11.30 -17.28
C GLY A 252 6.36 -10.62 -18.62
N MET A 253 6.80 -9.37 -18.61
CA MET A 253 7.15 -8.55 -19.79
C MET A 253 5.97 -8.33 -20.76
N ILE A 254 4.74 -8.36 -20.26
CA ILE A 254 3.56 -7.97 -21.03
C ILE A 254 3.55 -6.45 -21.17
N VAL A 255 3.27 -5.93 -22.37
CA VAL A 255 3.48 -4.50 -22.69
C VAL A 255 2.34 -3.60 -22.22
N TRP A 256 1.10 -4.10 -22.22
CA TRP A 256 -0.07 -3.27 -21.92
C TRP A 256 -0.10 -2.70 -20.48
N PRO A 257 0.32 -3.41 -19.41
CA PRO A 257 0.37 -2.86 -18.05
C PRO A 257 1.39 -1.74 -17.92
N GLU A 258 2.54 -1.87 -18.58
CA GLU A 258 3.62 -0.87 -18.61
C GLU A 258 3.13 0.43 -19.26
N LYS A 259 2.50 0.29 -20.43
CA LYS A 259 1.89 1.40 -21.18
C LYS A 259 0.80 2.11 -20.38
N ASP A 260 -0.04 1.34 -19.69
CA ASP A 260 -1.10 1.87 -18.82
C ASP A 260 -0.52 2.61 -17.61
N ALA A 261 0.58 2.11 -17.02
CA ALA A 261 1.28 2.76 -15.90
C ALA A 261 1.86 4.12 -16.33
N GLU A 262 2.59 4.15 -17.45
CA GLU A 262 3.15 5.37 -18.02
C GLU A 262 2.07 6.42 -18.36
N PHE A 263 0.93 5.98 -18.92
CA PHE A 263 -0.21 6.86 -19.18
C PHE A 263 -0.79 7.47 -17.90
N ARG A 264 -0.98 6.65 -16.86
CA ARG A 264 -1.57 7.09 -15.59
C ARG A 264 -0.69 8.11 -14.89
N SER A 265 0.62 7.88 -14.83
CA SER A 265 1.54 8.80 -14.16
C SER A 265 1.61 10.13 -14.87
N ASP A 266 1.78 10.16 -16.19
CA ASP A 266 1.82 11.41 -16.96
C ASP A 266 0.52 12.20 -16.82
N LYS A 267 -0.65 11.54 -16.99
CA LYS A 267 -1.94 12.22 -16.87
C LYS A 267 -2.17 12.75 -15.46
N HIS A 268 -1.82 11.98 -14.44
CA HIS A 268 -2.00 12.38 -13.05
C HIS A 268 -1.10 13.56 -12.68
N LEU A 269 0.18 13.50 -13.03
CA LEU A 269 1.16 14.56 -12.73
C LEU A 269 0.92 15.82 -13.56
N LEU A 270 0.39 15.70 -14.78
CA LEU A 270 -0.06 16.85 -15.56
C LEU A 270 -1.22 17.57 -14.88
N ILE A 271 -2.25 16.83 -14.45
CA ILE A 271 -3.45 17.41 -13.82
C ILE A 271 -3.13 17.99 -12.44
N GLN A 272 -2.34 17.29 -11.63
CA GLN A 272 -2.06 17.74 -10.27
C GLN A 272 -0.99 18.84 -10.21
N ASN A 273 0.09 18.66 -10.98
CA ASN A 273 1.32 19.45 -10.79
C ASN A 273 1.70 20.25 -12.05
N GLY A 274 0.90 20.23 -13.12
CA GLY A 274 1.27 20.85 -14.40
C GLY A 274 2.52 20.24 -15.03
N THR A 275 2.87 19.00 -14.66
CA THR A 275 4.11 18.37 -15.11
C THR A 275 3.97 17.88 -16.54
N THR A 276 4.93 18.27 -17.40
CA THR A 276 4.95 17.82 -18.80
C THR A 276 5.03 16.28 -18.89
N PRO A 277 4.16 15.65 -19.70
CA PRO A 277 4.24 14.23 -19.99
C PRO A 277 5.62 13.83 -20.52
N LEU A 278 6.11 12.68 -20.05
CA LEU A 278 7.44 12.18 -20.37
C LEU A 278 7.39 11.03 -21.37
N PHE A 279 6.36 10.19 -21.30
CA PHE A 279 6.29 8.95 -22.05
C PHE A 279 5.58 9.14 -23.39
N ARG A 280 5.94 8.27 -24.33
CA ARG A 280 5.36 8.23 -25.70
C ARG A 280 4.87 6.84 -26.09
N SER A 281 4.76 5.92 -25.13
CA SER A 281 4.32 4.54 -25.35
C SER A 281 2.83 4.44 -25.68
N TYR A 282 2.06 5.48 -25.38
CA TYR A 282 0.63 5.58 -25.60
C TYR A 282 0.27 6.69 -26.59
N GLY A 283 -0.77 6.43 -27.38
CA GLY A 283 -1.30 7.40 -28.34
C GLY A 283 -2.34 8.31 -27.69
N ASP A 284 -2.71 9.38 -28.39
CA ASP A 284 -3.61 10.42 -27.88
C ASP A 284 -5.01 9.91 -27.51
N THR A 285 -5.43 8.80 -28.13
CA THR A 285 -6.73 8.16 -27.89
C THR A 285 -6.68 7.08 -26.81
N TYR A 286 -5.52 6.86 -26.17
CA TYR A 286 -5.38 5.80 -25.18
C TYR A 286 -6.24 6.05 -23.95
N GLN A 287 -6.88 4.99 -23.47
CA GLN A 287 -7.70 5.03 -22.26
C GLN A 287 -7.12 4.09 -21.22
N LYS A 288 -7.15 4.52 -19.96
CA LYS A 288 -6.73 3.68 -18.85
C LYS A 288 -7.54 2.39 -18.80
N ILE A 289 -6.86 1.29 -18.59
CA ILE A 289 -7.48 -0.03 -18.45
C ILE A 289 -7.92 -0.18 -16.99
N LYS A 290 -9.21 -0.41 -16.75
CA LYS A 290 -9.75 -0.59 -15.40
C LYS A 290 -9.92 -2.07 -15.04
N PRO A 291 -9.92 -2.41 -13.74
CA PRO A 291 -10.45 -3.69 -13.28
C PRO A 291 -11.89 -3.87 -13.76
N ALA A 292 -12.21 -5.05 -14.27
CA ALA A 292 -13.57 -5.39 -14.65
C ALA A 292 -14.36 -5.81 -13.40
N TRP A 293 -15.65 -5.50 -13.37
CA TRP A 293 -16.51 -5.84 -12.23
C TRP A 293 -16.52 -7.36 -11.94
N TRP A 294 -16.41 -8.19 -12.99
CA TRP A 294 -16.40 -9.64 -12.85
C TRP A 294 -15.12 -10.16 -12.19
N GLU A 295 -13.98 -9.47 -12.32
CA GLU A 295 -12.72 -9.87 -11.66
C GLU A 295 -12.89 -9.78 -10.14
N PHE A 296 -13.53 -8.70 -9.66
CA PHE A 296 -13.88 -8.56 -8.24
C PHE A 296 -14.97 -9.54 -7.82
N ALA A 297 -16.03 -9.71 -8.61
CA ALA A 297 -17.11 -10.62 -8.28
C ALA A 297 -16.60 -12.06 -8.13
N LEU A 298 -15.77 -12.53 -9.07
CA LEU A 298 -15.14 -13.84 -9.02
C LEU A 298 -14.30 -14.00 -7.74
N MET A 299 -13.42 -13.03 -7.46
CA MET A 299 -12.53 -13.09 -6.29
C MET A 299 -13.33 -13.11 -4.98
N PHE A 300 -14.27 -12.18 -4.79
CA PHE A 300 -15.04 -12.11 -3.54
C PHE A 300 -15.97 -13.30 -3.35
N THR A 301 -16.67 -13.74 -4.40
CA THR A 301 -17.58 -14.89 -4.29
C THR A 301 -16.81 -16.17 -3.97
N ALA A 302 -15.65 -16.40 -4.59
CA ALA A 302 -14.83 -17.57 -4.30
C ALA A 302 -14.25 -17.54 -2.88
N ILE A 303 -13.74 -16.39 -2.43
CA ILE A 303 -13.22 -16.22 -1.06
C ILE A 303 -14.31 -16.48 -0.03
N ILE A 304 -15.47 -15.83 -0.18
CA ILE A 304 -16.59 -15.95 0.76
C ILE A 304 -17.10 -17.38 0.78
N ALA A 305 -17.37 -17.97 -0.39
CA ALA A 305 -17.81 -19.37 -0.47
C ALA A 305 -16.79 -20.29 0.22
N ALA A 306 -15.52 -20.26 -0.20
CA ALA A 306 -14.52 -21.14 0.38
C ALA A 306 -14.34 -20.91 1.89
N ALA A 307 -14.40 -19.67 2.37
CA ALA A 307 -14.34 -19.37 3.79
C ALA A 307 -15.52 -19.94 4.58
N LEU A 308 -16.74 -19.92 4.01
CA LEU A 308 -17.93 -20.53 4.63
C LEU A 308 -17.81 -22.06 4.73
N TRP A 309 -17.21 -22.72 3.73
CA TRP A 309 -17.12 -24.18 3.68
C TRP A 309 -15.89 -24.76 4.37
N GLY A 310 -14.76 -24.05 4.37
CA GLY A 310 -13.47 -24.56 4.85
C GLY A 310 -12.69 -23.61 5.75
N GLY A 311 -13.35 -22.56 6.26
CA GLY A 311 -12.76 -21.56 7.13
C GLY A 311 -11.75 -20.64 6.44
N PRO A 312 -11.05 -19.78 7.21
CA PRO A 312 -10.17 -18.74 6.66
C PRO A 312 -9.07 -19.26 5.71
N ALA A 313 -8.53 -20.45 5.98
CA ALA A 313 -7.50 -21.06 5.13
C ALA A 313 -8.03 -21.41 3.73
N ALA A 314 -9.25 -21.95 3.63
CA ALA A 314 -9.89 -22.21 2.35
C ALA A 314 -10.21 -20.90 1.61
N GLY A 315 -10.64 -19.85 2.32
CA GLY A 315 -10.80 -18.51 1.76
C GLY A 315 -9.51 -17.97 1.13
N ALA A 316 -8.38 -18.12 1.83
CA ALA A 316 -7.06 -17.73 1.32
C ALA A 316 -6.64 -18.57 0.09
N GLY A 317 -6.92 -19.88 0.09
CA GLY A 317 -6.70 -20.75 -1.06
C GLY A 317 -7.52 -20.33 -2.29
N ALA A 318 -8.80 -19.98 -2.09
CA ALA A 318 -9.67 -19.48 -3.15
C ALA A 318 -9.24 -18.12 -3.69
N TRP A 319 -8.71 -17.24 -2.84
CA TRP A 319 -8.07 -16.00 -3.28
C TRP A 319 -6.90 -16.29 -4.22
N LEU A 320 -5.97 -17.19 -3.85
CA LEU A 320 -4.82 -17.55 -4.70
C LEU A 320 -5.25 -18.19 -6.03
N MET A 321 -6.27 -19.04 -6.01
CA MET A 321 -6.79 -19.68 -7.22
C MET A 321 -7.43 -18.66 -8.18
N THR A 322 -8.31 -17.80 -7.67
CA THR A 322 -8.97 -16.76 -8.49
C THR A 322 -7.96 -15.73 -8.99
N ALA A 323 -6.98 -15.37 -8.17
CA ALA A 323 -5.83 -14.58 -8.55
C ALA A 323 -5.07 -15.19 -9.74
N GLY A 324 -4.78 -16.49 -9.72
CA GLY A 324 -4.13 -17.20 -10.82
C GLY A 324 -4.95 -17.17 -12.12
N VAL A 325 -6.27 -17.35 -12.01
CA VAL A 325 -7.18 -17.22 -13.16
C VAL A 325 -7.14 -15.81 -13.75
N ILE A 326 -7.27 -14.78 -12.92
CA ILE A 326 -7.25 -13.37 -13.34
C ILE A 326 -5.90 -13.02 -14.00
N ALA A 327 -4.78 -13.49 -13.43
CA ALA A 327 -3.46 -13.31 -14.02
C ALA A 327 -3.37 -13.99 -15.41
N ALA A 328 -3.83 -15.22 -15.55
CA ALA A 328 -3.82 -15.95 -16.82
C ALA A 328 -4.60 -15.23 -17.94
N PHE A 329 -5.74 -14.60 -17.62
CA PHE A 329 -6.49 -13.78 -18.58
C PHE A 329 -5.73 -12.50 -18.98
N ASN A 330 -4.94 -11.94 -18.07
CA ASN A 330 -4.24 -10.68 -18.27
C ASN A 330 -2.81 -10.83 -18.81
N LEU A 331 -2.29 -12.05 -18.89
CA LEU A 331 -1.02 -12.40 -19.54
C LEU A 331 -1.07 -12.38 -21.08
N ARG A 332 -2.19 -11.98 -21.68
CA ARG A 332 -2.32 -11.82 -23.13
C ARG A 332 -2.09 -10.35 -23.51
N ASN A 333 -1.30 -10.11 -24.56
CA ASN A 333 -1.18 -8.78 -25.14
C ASN A 333 -2.55 -8.32 -25.68
N ARG A 334 -2.85 -7.05 -25.48
CA ARG A 334 -4.11 -6.40 -25.86
C ARG A 334 -3.89 -5.38 -26.96
#